data_AF-A0A6I7PU73-F1
#
_entry.id   AF-A0A6I7PU73-F1
#
_cell.length_a   1.000
_cell.length_b   1.000
_cell.length_c   1.000
_cell.angle_alpha   90.00
_cell.angle_beta   90.00
_cell.angle_gamma   90.00
#
_symmetry.space_group_name_H-M   'P 1'
#
loop_
_entity.id
_entity.type
_entity.pdbx_description
1 polymer ?
#
loop_
_entity_poly.entity_id
_entity_poly.type
_entity_poly.pdbx_seq_one_letter_code
_entity_poly.pdbx_strand_id
1 'polypeptide(L)'
;MRDQRGHEADVRRRGARGGGARARLGRAGGVRLGFAAVVRGVGARPGAVRERRGAGAPDVGGCGARARDLCAAEESGAVVRHGGAGVNVQKQTRWSANATLADAAARLREAGRIVVTTHAKPDGDAIGSSLSCARALRLLGKDVTVLYLAPWFERFDPFLRGEDVVRPAEGDGAPIAALGEPDAVLICDTGSWAQLRDAREWLTPLHDRAIVIDHHPTGDEEVAATRVIDPLAAAACEMACELCVDLLGVASARDLPLEVAEPLYLGLATDTGFFRYSNTTGRTMRLAADLLEAGVDQSLVLRISEQSDRPARLRLIARALSGIEFLDEGRIAVMSLSHEDFAQSGADMDDAGGLTDLAQSVASVRAVAVLTEIEPGVTKVSMRSKPPAPGEQDADVSSVARALGGGGHVRAAGVRLEEPLDAARARIGKALTDALK
;
A
#
# COMPACT_ATOMS: atom_id res chain seq x y z
N MET A 1 -3.99 39.31 64.33
CA MET A 1 -3.19 39.01 65.54
C MET A 1 -2.14 38.00 65.15
N ARG A 2 -0.85 38.36 65.29
CA ARG A 2 0.33 37.54 65.66
C ARG A 2 0.45 36.11 65.09
N ASP A 3 1.60 35.61 64.67
CA ASP A 3 2.96 36.12 64.42
C ASP A 3 3.74 34.88 63.95
N GLN A 4 4.61 35.03 62.94
CA GLN A 4 6.01 34.53 62.90
C GLN A 4 6.31 33.01 63.02
N ARG A 5 7.42 32.44 62.52
CA ARG A 5 8.67 32.88 61.89
C ARG A 5 9.30 31.59 61.28
N GLY A 6 9.81 31.59 60.06
CA GLY A 6 11.25 31.71 59.73
C GLY A 6 11.62 30.61 58.71
N HIS A 7 12.57 30.73 57.78
CA HIS A 7 13.60 31.72 57.50
C HIS A 7 14.05 31.59 56.03
N GLU A 8 14.27 32.74 55.36
CA GLU A 8 15.33 33.15 54.39
C GLU A 8 16.07 32.04 53.58
N ALA A 9 16.14 32.05 52.25
CA ALA A 9 16.55 33.05 51.24
C ALA A 9 18.03 33.49 51.33
N ASP A 10 18.85 33.14 50.32
CA ASP A 10 19.55 34.07 49.39
C ASP A 10 20.51 33.25 48.48
N VAL A 11 20.26 33.08 47.17
CA VAL A 11 20.74 33.90 46.03
C VAL A 11 22.27 34.07 45.98
N ARG A 12 22.91 33.61 44.89
CA ARG A 12 23.52 34.50 43.87
C ARG A 12 24.14 33.76 42.69
N ARG A 13 23.79 34.31 41.53
CA ARG A 13 24.28 34.08 40.16
C ARG A 13 25.76 34.41 39.98
N ARG A 14 26.37 33.76 38.97
CA ARG A 14 27.31 34.22 37.91
C ARG A 14 27.99 32.95 37.38
N GLY A 15 28.20 32.67 36.09
CA GLY A 15 28.19 33.46 34.87
C GLY A 15 29.37 32.99 34.00
N ALA A 16 29.12 32.82 32.70
CA ALA A 16 30.05 32.86 31.57
C ALA A 16 30.92 31.63 31.17
N ARG A 17 30.63 31.17 29.94
CA ARG A 17 31.52 30.99 28.76
C ARG A 17 32.77 30.10 28.85
N GLY A 18 32.84 29.16 27.90
CA GLY A 18 34.03 29.02 27.03
C GLY A 18 34.60 27.61 26.85
N GLY A 19 34.71 27.20 25.59
CA GLY A 19 35.94 26.55 25.09
C GLY A 19 35.92 25.03 24.95
N GLY A 20 36.00 24.58 23.70
CA GLY A 20 36.00 23.17 23.31
C GLY A 20 37.20 22.34 23.80
N ALA A 21 37.01 21.02 23.74
CA ALA A 21 38.10 20.06 23.56
C ALA A 21 37.58 18.86 22.77
N ARG A 22 38.23 18.62 21.63
CA ARG A 22 38.14 17.41 20.82
C ARG A 22 38.69 16.23 21.63
N ALA A 23 38.01 15.09 21.59
CA ALA A 23 38.60 13.80 21.95
C ALA A 23 38.43 12.82 20.78
N ARG A 24 39.56 12.53 20.12
CA ARG A 24 39.75 11.40 19.21
C ARG A 24 40.16 10.19 20.04
N LEU A 25 39.39 9.11 19.93
CA LEU A 25 39.78 7.71 20.20
C LEU A 25 38.97 6.92 19.15
N GLY A 26 39.50 6.06 18.29
CA GLY A 26 40.66 5.19 18.36
C GLY A 26 40.16 3.83 17.85
N ARG A 27 40.53 3.46 16.62
CA ARG A 27 40.17 2.21 15.95
C ARG A 27 40.60 0.98 16.77
N ALA A 28 39.71 -0.01 16.87
CA ALA A 28 40.04 -1.43 17.05
C ALA A 28 38.94 -2.26 16.35
N GLY A 29 39.27 -2.99 15.28
CA GLY A 29 39.25 -4.46 15.26
C GLY A 29 37.81 -5.00 15.23
N GLY A 30 37.21 -5.38 14.10
CA GLY A 30 37.70 -6.41 13.21
C GLY A 30 37.29 -7.80 13.70
N VAL A 31 36.00 -8.16 13.57
CA VAL A 31 35.55 -9.56 13.68
C VAL A 31 34.62 -9.85 12.50
N ARG A 32 35.18 -10.50 11.46
CA ARG A 32 34.43 -11.17 10.40
C ARG A 32 34.02 -12.55 10.93
N LEU A 33 32.73 -12.80 11.08
CA LEU A 33 32.20 -14.16 11.19
C LEU A 33 31.81 -14.63 9.79
N GLY A 34 32.73 -15.36 9.15
CA GLY A 34 32.45 -16.08 7.93
C GLY A 34 31.75 -17.40 8.25
N PHE A 35 30.54 -17.58 7.76
CA PHE A 35 29.89 -18.89 7.71
C PHE A 35 30.51 -19.70 6.56
N ALA A 36 31.21 -20.78 6.92
CA ALA A 36 31.75 -21.73 5.96
C ALA A 36 30.64 -22.67 5.47
N ALA A 37 30.45 -22.71 4.15
CA ALA A 37 29.64 -23.70 3.47
C ALA A 37 30.31 -25.10 3.57
N VAL A 38 29.57 -26.09 4.07
CA VAL A 38 29.95 -27.50 3.98
C VAL A 38 29.28 -28.10 2.74
N VAL A 39 30.02 -28.13 1.65
CA VAL A 39 29.70 -28.98 0.48
C VAL A 39 30.44 -30.31 0.69
N ARG A 40 29.69 -31.39 0.92
CA ARG A 40 30.21 -32.76 0.78
C ARG A 40 29.81 -33.30 -0.59
N GLY A 41 30.78 -33.34 -1.49
CA GLY A 41 30.74 -34.19 -2.66
C GLY A 41 31.21 -35.61 -2.32
N VAL A 42 30.55 -36.61 -2.89
CA VAL A 42 31.11 -37.95 -3.13
C VAL A 42 30.90 -38.21 -4.61
N GLY A 43 31.99 -38.48 -5.32
CA GLY A 43 32.01 -38.63 -6.77
C GLY A 43 32.16 -40.06 -7.27
N ALA A 44 32.04 -40.15 -8.61
CA ALA A 44 32.59 -41.15 -9.54
C ALA A 44 31.99 -42.57 -9.49
N ARG A 45 31.75 -43.32 -10.59
CA ARG A 45 32.02 -43.19 -12.05
C ARG A 45 31.27 -44.36 -12.78
N PRO A 46 31.35 -44.53 -14.12
CA PRO A 46 30.28 -45.09 -14.97
C PRO A 46 30.43 -46.58 -15.33
N GLY A 47 29.35 -47.18 -15.84
CA GLY A 47 29.35 -48.48 -16.50
C GLY A 47 28.27 -48.55 -17.58
N ALA A 48 28.68 -48.89 -18.80
CA ALA A 48 27.83 -48.98 -19.99
C ALA A 48 27.36 -50.43 -20.26
N VAL A 49 26.39 -50.52 -21.19
CA VAL A 49 26.02 -51.68 -22.05
C VAL A 49 24.94 -52.62 -21.49
N ARG A 50 23.72 -52.67 -22.09
CA ARG A 50 23.38 -53.52 -23.26
C ARG A 50 21.90 -53.38 -23.68
N GLU A 51 21.67 -53.32 -24.99
CA GLU A 51 20.37 -53.40 -25.67
C GLU A 51 19.65 -54.74 -25.46
N ARG A 52 18.30 -54.73 -25.47
CA ARG A 52 17.46 -55.70 -26.22
C ARG A 52 16.15 -55.04 -26.68
N ARG A 53 15.69 -55.55 -27.83
CA ARG A 53 14.74 -55.02 -28.81
C ARG A 53 13.28 -55.42 -28.58
N GLY A 54 12.38 -54.64 -29.21
CA GLY A 54 11.09 -55.08 -29.78
C GLY A 54 9.87 -54.74 -28.92
N ALA A 55 8.74 -54.24 -29.42
CA ALA A 55 8.29 -53.98 -30.78
C ALA A 55 7.02 -53.09 -30.73
N GLY A 56 6.72 -52.37 -31.81
CA GLY A 56 5.35 -51.97 -32.16
C GLY A 56 5.01 -50.48 -32.07
N ALA A 57 5.38 -49.72 -33.11
CA ALA A 57 4.55 -48.60 -33.61
C ALA A 57 3.48 -49.16 -34.57
N PRO A 58 2.43 -48.39 -34.92
CA PRO A 58 2.56 -47.40 -36.01
C PRO A 58 2.04 -46.01 -35.58
N ASP A 59 2.70 -44.89 -35.94
CA ASP A 59 2.83 -44.28 -37.28
C ASP A 59 1.46 -43.71 -37.73
N VAL A 60 1.26 -42.45 -38.10
CA VAL A 60 1.98 -41.52 -38.99
C VAL A 60 1.43 -40.11 -38.70
N GLY A 61 2.25 -39.07 -38.53
CA GLY A 61 2.64 -38.15 -39.62
C GLY A 61 1.98 -36.77 -39.38
N GLY A 62 2.64 -35.62 -39.39
CA GLY A 62 3.93 -35.22 -39.95
C GLY A 62 3.72 -33.92 -40.74
N CYS A 63 4.69 -33.00 -40.65
CA CYS A 63 4.84 -31.74 -41.41
C CYS A 63 4.03 -30.55 -40.87
N GLY A 64 4.56 -29.32 -40.73
CA GLY A 64 5.83 -28.75 -41.15
C GLY A 64 5.80 -27.24 -40.84
N ALA A 65 6.97 -26.66 -40.62
CA ALA A 65 7.16 -25.28 -40.18
C ALA A 65 6.99 -24.22 -41.31
N ARG A 66 6.72 -22.97 -40.90
CA ARG A 66 7.35 -21.68 -41.31
C ARG A 66 6.39 -20.54 -41.74
N ALA A 67 6.93 -19.32 -41.57
CA ALA A 67 6.55 -17.98 -42.03
C ALA A 67 5.67 -17.19 -41.04
N ARG A 68 6.18 -16.17 -40.31
CA ARG A 68 6.65 -14.82 -40.69
C ARG A 68 5.55 -13.89 -41.22
N ASP A 69 5.34 -12.83 -40.42
CA ASP A 69 5.03 -11.43 -40.75
C ASP A 69 3.90 -11.12 -41.73
N LEU A 70 2.85 -10.48 -41.23
CA LEU A 70 2.19 -9.36 -41.91
C LEU A 70 1.67 -8.32 -40.89
N CYS A 71 2.15 -7.09 -41.09
CA CYS A 71 1.72 -5.85 -40.45
C CYS A 71 0.30 -5.41 -40.85
N ALA A 72 -0.26 -4.56 -40.00
CA ALA A 72 -1.11 -3.40 -40.29
C ALA A 72 -2.47 -3.61 -40.98
N ALA A 73 -3.53 -3.28 -40.24
CA ALA A 73 -4.74 -2.68 -40.78
C ALA A 73 -5.26 -1.63 -39.78
N GLU A 74 -5.24 -0.37 -40.21
CA GLU A 74 -5.93 0.75 -39.59
C GLU A 74 -7.39 0.82 -40.06
N GLU A 75 -8.20 1.40 -39.17
CA GLU A 75 -9.41 2.20 -39.39
C GLU A 75 -10.79 1.58 -39.74
N SER A 76 -11.73 1.97 -38.86
CA SER A 76 -13.07 2.54 -39.13
C SER A 76 -14.32 1.67 -38.95
N GLY A 77 -15.05 1.99 -37.85
CA GLY A 77 -16.45 2.40 -37.90
C GLY A 77 -17.53 1.35 -38.15
N ALA A 78 -18.18 0.89 -37.08
CA ALA A 78 -19.64 1.00 -36.83
C ALA A 78 -20.08 0.00 -35.76
N VAL A 79 -20.39 0.47 -34.55
CA VAL A 79 -21.18 -0.32 -33.58
C VAL A 79 -22.57 0.30 -33.49
N VAL A 80 -23.54 -0.48 -33.94
CA VAL A 80 -24.98 -0.23 -33.89
C VAL A 80 -25.40 -0.08 -32.42
N ARG A 81 -26.01 1.07 -32.08
CA ARG A 81 -26.62 1.31 -30.76
C ARG A 81 -28.08 0.84 -30.79
N HIS A 82 -28.42 -0.12 -29.93
CA HIS A 82 -29.79 -0.28 -29.43
C HIS A 82 -29.84 0.21 -27.98
N GLY A 83 -30.81 1.10 -27.73
CA GLY A 83 -30.92 1.87 -26.49
C GLY A 83 -31.72 1.20 -25.39
N GLY A 84 -31.65 1.84 -24.21
CA GLY A 84 -32.61 1.65 -23.13
C GLY A 84 -31.98 1.42 -21.77
N ALA A 85 -31.75 2.50 -21.02
CA ALA A 85 -31.94 2.67 -19.57
C ALA A 85 -30.97 3.74 -19.05
N GLY A 86 -31.49 4.69 -18.29
CA GLY A 86 -30.81 5.91 -17.86
C GLY A 86 -29.46 5.64 -17.20
N VAL A 87 -28.40 6.08 -17.86
CA VAL A 87 -27.07 6.17 -17.28
C VAL A 87 -27.12 7.29 -16.25
N ASN A 88 -26.95 6.91 -14.99
CA ASN A 88 -26.66 7.83 -13.91
C ASN A 88 -25.41 8.60 -14.32
N VAL A 89 -25.54 9.89 -14.65
CA VAL A 89 -24.43 10.75 -15.03
C VAL A 89 -23.61 10.96 -13.76
N GLN A 90 -22.66 10.05 -13.51
CA GLN A 90 -21.56 10.35 -12.62
C GLN A 90 -20.94 11.64 -13.17
N LYS A 91 -20.82 12.66 -12.31
CA LYS A 91 -20.02 13.85 -12.60
C LYS A 91 -18.71 13.36 -13.23
N GLN A 92 -18.51 13.61 -14.51
CA GLN A 92 -17.23 13.32 -15.16
C GLN A 92 -16.19 14.17 -14.44
N THR A 93 -15.43 13.54 -13.55
CA THR A 93 -14.24 14.14 -12.98
C THR A 93 -13.25 14.35 -14.12
N ARG A 94 -12.71 15.56 -14.25
CA ARG A 94 -11.63 15.89 -15.21
C ARG A 94 -10.28 15.26 -14.84
N TRP A 95 -10.29 14.27 -13.95
CA TRP A 95 -9.12 13.52 -13.52
C TRP A 95 -8.63 12.63 -14.66
N SER A 96 -7.59 13.08 -15.34
CA SER A 96 -6.93 12.35 -16.42
C SER A 96 -5.46 12.73 -16.49
N ALA A 97 -4.65 11.82 -17.01
CA ALA A 97 -3.26 12.12 -17.33
C ALA A 97 -3.18 13.31 -18.30
N ASN A 98 -2.22 14.21 -18.07
CA ASN A 98 -1.91 15.32 -18.97
C ASN A 98 -0.42 15.42 -19.31
N ALA A 99 0.38 14.47 -18.80
CA ALA A 99 1.82 14.39 -18.98
C ALA A 99 2.26 12.92 -19.00
N THR A 100 3.45 12.69 -19.52
CA THR A 100 4.13 11.39 -19.50
C THR A 100 5.12 11.28 -18.34
N LEU A 101 5.59 10.06 -18.05
CA LEU A 101 6.68 9.88 -17.08
C LEU A 101 7.98 10.57 -17.53
N ALA A 102 8.23 10.67 -18.84
CA ALA A 102 9.37 11.40 -19.38
C ALA A 102 9.28 12.91 -19.10
N ASP A 103 8.07 13.50 -19.22
CA ASP A 103 7.83 14.90 -18.86
C ASP A 103 8.08 15.13 -17.37
N ALA A 104 7.59 14.24 -16.51
CA ALA A 104 7.84 14.29 -15.07
C ALA A 104 9.34 14.16 -14.74
N ALA A 105 10.04 13.22 -15.38
CA ALA A 105 11.48 13.03 -15.21
C ALA A 105 12.28 14.28 -15.64
N ALA A 106 11.92 14.90 -16.76
CA ALA A 106 12.55 16.14 -17.23
C ALA A 106 12.42 17.27 -16.19
N ARG A 107 11.20 17.50 -15.68
CA ARG A 107 10.95 18.51 -14.63
C ARG A 107 11.74 18.23 -13.34
N LEU A 108 11.78 16.97 -12.90
CA LEU A 108 12.52 16.57 -11.70
C LEU A 108 14.04 16.68 -11.86
N ARG A 109 14.57 16.50 -13.08
CA ARG A 109 15.98 16.73 -13.40
C ARG A 109 16.36 18.22 -13.35
N GLU A 110 15.43 19.13 -13.64
CA GLU A 110 15.66 20.57 -13.56
C GLU A 110 15.57 21.10 -12.12
N ALA A 111 14.72 20.50 -11.29
CA ALA A 111 14.56 20.88 -9.87
C ALA A 111 15.81 20.61 -9.04
N GLY A 112 16.15 21.50 -8.09
CA GLY A 112 17.24 21.31 -7.13
C GLY A 112 16.74 20.76 -5.79
N ARG A 113 15.71 21.40 -5.23
CA ARG A 113 15.03 21.00 -3.99
C ARG A 113 13.66 20.40 -4.29
N ILE A 114 13.45 19.18 -3.83
CA ILE A 114 12.25 18.39 -4.13
C ILE A 114 11.63 17.90 -2.83
N VAL A 115 10.32 18.07 -2.68
CA VAL A 115 9.54 17.38 -1.65
C VAL A 115 8.84 16.19 -2.29
N VAL A 116 8.97 15.01 -1.70
CA VAL A 116 8.21 13.82 -2.10
C VAL A 116 7.19 13.51 -1.01
N THR A 117 5.93 13.31 -1.38
CA THR A 117 4.84 13.04 -0.44
C THR A 117 3.84 12.04 -1.02
N THR A 118 2.88 11.62 -0.18
CA THR A 118 1.83 10.65 -0.51
C THR A 118 0.62 10.89 0.39
N HIS A 119 -0.40 10.03 0.34
CA HIS A 119 -1.61 10.17 1.13
C HIS A 119 -1.38 10.02 2.65
N ALA A 120 -2.26 10.62 3.44
CA ALA A 120 -2.13 10.71 4.90
C ALA A 120 -2.01 9.36 5.65
N LYS A 121 -2.55 8.24 5.14
CA LYS A 121 -2.39 6.92 5.77
C LYS A 121 -1.51 6.01 4.90
N PRO A 122 -0.20 6.30 4.76
CA PRO A 122 0.68 5.64 3.81
C PRO A 122 0.73 4.13 4.09
N ASP A 123 0.39 3.35 3.07
CA ASP A 123 0.52 1.90 3.05
C ASP A 123 1.80 1.48 2.31
N GLY A 124 1.91 0.21 1.91
CA GLY A 124 3.10 -0.28 1.26
C GLY A 124 3.37 0.35 -0.11
N ASP A 125 2.33 0.73 -0.88
CA ASP A 125 2.49 1.34 -2.21
C ASP A 125 2.82 2.82 -2.11
N ALA A 126 2.14 3.53 -1.23
CA ALA A 126 2.47 4.90 -0.86
C ALA A 126 3.93 5.04 -0.39
N ILE A 127 4.38 4.17 0.53
CA ILE A 127 5.78 4.16 1.00
C ILE A 127 6.71 3.72 -0.12
N GLY A 128 6.36 2.63 -0.82
CA GLY A 128 7.18 2.06 -1.88
C GLY A 128 7.49 3.07 -2.98
N SER A 129 6.45 3.68 -3.56
CA SER A 129 6.56 4.62 -4.66
C SER A 129 7.30 5.90 -4.24
N SER A 130 6.91 6.52 -3.12
CA SER A 130 7.53 7.77 -2.63
C SER A 130 9.00 7.58 -2.25
N LEU A 131 9.34 6.51 -1.55
CA LEU A 131 10.70 6.27 -1.09
C LEU A 131 11.65 5.91 -2.25
N SER A 132 11.17 5.12 -3.20
CA SER A 132 11.95 4.77 -4.40
C SER A 132 12.31 6.00 -5.21
N CYS A 133 11.33 6.86 -5.48
CA CYS A 133 11.57 8.12 -6.18
C CYS A 133 12.49 9.04 -5.39
N ALA A 134 12.30 9.16 -4.07
CA ALA A 134 13.16 10.00 -3.24
C ALA A 134 14.62 9.54 -3.27
N ARG A 135 14.87 8.23 -3.17
CA ARG A 135 16.22 7.65 -3.24
C ARG A 135 16.86 7.82 -4.62
N ALA A 136 16.11 7.57 -5.69
CA ALA A 136 16.59 7.81 -7.06
C ALA A 136 16.99 9.29 -7.28
N LEU A 137 16.18 10.23 -6.79
CA LEU A 137 16.49 11.66 -6.87
C LEU A 137 17.72 12.04 -6.03
N ARG A 138 17.90 11.46 -4.84
CA ARG A 138 19.11 11.69 -4.04
C ARG A 138 20.37 11.13 -4.70
N LEU A 139 20.27 9.99 -5.38
CA LEU A 139 21.38 9.44 -6.18
C LEU A 139 21.78 10.37 -7.34
N LEU A 140 20.86 11.18 -7.85
CA LEU A 140 21.14 12.26 -8.79
C LEU A 140 21.71 13.54 -8.14
N GLY A 141 21.95 13.52 -6.82
CA GLY A 141 22.48 14.65 -6.07
C GLY A 141 21.45 15.75 -5.75
N LYS A 142 20.14 15.44 -5.80
CA LYS A 142 19.07 16.38 -5.45
C LYS A 142 18.93 16.53 -3.94
N ASP A 143 18.46 17.70 -3.50
CA ASP A 143 18.03 17.97 -2.12
C ASP A 143 16.59 17.49 -1.95
N VAL A 144 16.40 16.32 -1.31
CA VAL A 144 15.09 15.64 -1.25
C VAL A 144 14.62 15.46 0.18
N THR A 145 13.43 16.00 0.46
CA THR A 145 12.70 15.79 1.71
C THR A 145 11.50 14.87 1.48
N VAL A 146 11.35 13.83 2.31
CA VAL A 146 10.14 12.99 2.31
C VAL A 146 9.18 13.55 3.35
N LEU A 147 7.94 13.82 2.95
CA LEU A 147 6.88 14.35 3.80
C LEU A 147 5.75 13.33 3.94
N TYR A 148 5.52 12.81 5.15
CA TYR A 148 4.37 11.96 5.47
C TYR A 148 3.44 12.67 6.45
N LEU A 149 2.18 12.87 6.04
CA LEU A 149 1.23 13.76 6.73
C LEU A 149 0.58 13.14 7.96
N ALA A 150 0.58 11.82 8.08
CA ALA A 150 0.17 11.13 9.29
C ALA A 150 1.07 9.90 9.55
N PRO A 151 0.92 9.24 10.72
CA PRO A 151 1.69 8.04 11.04
C PRO A 151 1.51 6.93 9.98
N TRP A 152 2.62 6.31 9.61
CA TRP A 152 2.65 5.03 8.89
C TRP A 152 2.58 3.87 9.89
N PHE A 153 2.34 2.67 9.37
CA PHE A 153 2.44 1.46 10.19
C PHE A 153 3.89 1.18 10.56
N GLU A 154 4.20 1.07 11.86
CA GLU A 154 5.56 0.86 12.40
C GLU A 154 6.31 -0.31 11.75
N ARG A 155 5.59 -1.30 11.22
CA ARG A 155 6.21 -2.40 10.46
C ARG A 155 7.01 -1.94 9.24
N PHE A 156 6.75 -0.76 8.70
CA PHE A 156 7.50 -0.20 7.58
C PHE A 156 8.75 0.58 8.01
N ASP A 157 9.00 0.76 9.31
CA ASP A 157 10.20 1.41 9.83
C ASP A 157 11.52 0.88 9.24
N PRO A 158 11.71 -0.44 9.00
CA PRO A 158 12.93 -0.94 8.38
C PRO A 158 13.24 -0.32 7.02
N PHE A 159 12.23 0.01 6.21
CA PHE A 159 12.40 0.67 4.92
C PHE A 159 12.78 2.15 5.09
N LEU A 160 12.32 2.80 6.15
CA LEU A 160 12.54 4.23 6.42
C LEU A 160 13.82 4.52 7.22
N ARG A 161 14.59 3.49 7.59
CA ARG A 161 15.84 3.68 8.36
C ARG A 161 16.86 4.50 7.58
N GLY A 162 17.29 5.60 8.18
CA GLY A 162 18.26 6.52 7.58
C GLY A 162 17.64 7.56 6.65
N GLU A 163 16.31 7.54 6.49
CA GLU A 163 15.58 8.56 5.76
C GLU A 163 15.32 9.78 6.64
N ASP A 164 15.53 10.97 6.08
CA ASP A 164 15.07 12.22 6.69
C ASP A 164 13.60 12.43 6.30
N VAL A 165 12.71 11.86 7.11
CA VAL A 165 11.26 11.94 6.94
C VAL A 165 10.71 13.03 7.84
N VAL A 166 10.14 14.05 7.23
CA VAL A 166 9.38 15.09 7.94
C VAL A 166 7.99 14.55 8.19
N ARG A 167 7.60 14.59 9.47
CA ARG A 167 6.26 14.24 9.94
C ARG A 167 5.68 15.42 10.72
N PRO A 168 4.56 16.02 10.28
CA PRO A 168 3.75 16.92 11.10
C PRO A 168 3.39 16.22 12.41
N ALA A 169 3.58 16.85 13.57
CA ALA A 169 2.93 16.30 14.77
C ALA A 169 1.43 16.60 14.67
N GLU A 170 0.61 15.85 15.38
CA GLU A 170 -0.83 16.12 15.37
C GLU A 170 -1.10 17.54 15.89
N GLY A 171 -1.69 18.38 15.03
CA GLY A 171 -2.19 19.71 15.38
C GLY A 171 -1.15 20.84 15.41
N ASP A 172 0.11 20.62 15.02
CA ASP A 172 1.14 21.67 15.13
C ASP A 172 1.38 22.47 13.84
N GLY A 173 1.08 21.98 12.64
CA GLY A 173 1.19 22.70 11.34
C GLY A 173 2.60 23.22 10.98
N ALA A 174 3.50 23.24 11.96
CA ALA A 174 4.84 23.78 11.96
C ALA A 174 5.82 22.98 11.09
N PRO A 175 5.69 21.64 10.93
CA PRO A 175 6.65 20.89 10.12
C PRO A 175 6.55 21.17 8.62
N ILE A 176 5.36 21.52 8.12
CA ILE A 176 5.16 21.81 6.69
C ILE A 176 5.63 23.22 6.33
N ALA A 177 5.34 24.21 7.17
CA ALA A 177 5.77 25.59 6.94
C ALA A 177 7.31 25.75 6.93
N ALA A 178 8.02 24.88 7.66
CA ALA A 178 9.48 24.87 7.71
C ALA A 178 10.16 24.31 6.44
N LEU A 179 9.42 23.62 5.55
CA LEU A 179 9.95 23.09 4.29
C LEU A 179 10.33 24.19 3.29
N GLY A 180 9.81 25.40 3.50
CA GLY A 180 9.98 26.52 2.57
C GLY A 180 9.32 26.24 1.22
N GLU A 181 9.86 26.87 0.17
CA GLU A 181 9.39 26.70 -1.20
C GLU A 181 10.31 25.74 -1.98
N PRO A 182 9.88 24.50 -2.27
CA PRO A 182 10.64 23.59 -3.11
C PRO A 182 10.52 23.97 -4.60
N ASP A 183 11.46 23.51 -5.42
CA ASP A 183 11.42 23.67 -6.88
C ASP A 183 10.38 22.74 -7.52
N ALA A 184 10.16 21.57 -6.92
CA ALA A 184 9.14 20.60 -7.32
C ALA A 184 8.54 19.86 -6.12
N VAL A 185 7.29 19.43 -6.25
CA VAL A 185 6.65 18.49 -5.32
C VAL A 185 6.22 17.26 -6.08
N LEU A 186 6.75 16.09 -5.75
CA LEU A 186 6.31 14.81 -6.29
C LEU A 186 5.33 14.16 -5.32
N ILE A 187 4.10 13.92 -5.79
CA ILE A 187 3.02 13.30 -5.04
C ILE A 187 2.81 11.92 -5.63
N CYS A 188 3.04 10.89 -4.82
CA CYS A 188 2.88 9.51 -5.24
C CYS A 188 1.60 8.92 -4.64
N ASP A 189 0.90 8.11 -5.43
CA ASP A 189 -0.20 7.24 -4.98
C ASP A 189 -1.45 8.00 -4.47
N THR A 190 -1.57 9.28 -4.82
CA THR A 190 -2.80 10.03 -4.58
C THR A 190 -2.89 11.29 -5.43
N GLY A 191 -4.10 11.51 -5.92
CA GLY A 191 -4.55 12.78 -6.49
C GLY A 191 -5.61 13.50 -5.68
N SER A 192 -5.88 13.13 -4.42
CA SER A 192 -7.06 13.62 -3.70
C SER A 192 -6.74 14.60 -2.56
N TRP A 193 -7.41 15.76 -2.56
CA TRP A 193 -7.38 16.71 -1.44
C TRP A 193 -7.93 16.13 -0.14
N ALA A 194 -8.79 15.12 -0.19
CA ALA A 194 -9.28 14.45 1.03
C ALA A 194 -8.15 13.71 1.75
N GLN A 195 -7.21 13.15 0.98
CA GLN A 195 -6.04 12.41 1.45
C GLN A 195 -4.82 13.33 1.71
N LEU A 196 -4.82 14.55 1.16
CA LEU A 196 -3.77 15.57 1.31
C LEU A 196 -4.21 16.79 2.14
N ARG A 197 -5.34 16.68 2.85
CA ARG A 197 -6.00 17.80 3.55
C ARG A 197 -5.04 18.62 4.40
N ASP A 198 -4.18 17.95 5.15
CA ASP A 198 -3.33 18.60 6.16
C ASP A 198 -2.13 19.35 5.51
N ALA A 199 -1.83 19.05 4.23
CA ALA A 199 -0.87 19.80 3.41
C ALA A 199 -1.52 20.83 2.49
N ARG A 200 -2.86 20.94 2.46
CA ARG A 200 -3.58 21.68 1.41
C ARG A 200 -3.18 23.14 1.32
N GLU A 201 -3.06 23.82 2.45
CA GLU A 201 -2.69 25.25 2.48
C GLU A 201 -1.29 25.50 1.90
N TRP A 202 -0.34 24.60 2.16
CA TRP A 202 1.02 24.69 1.64
C TRP A 202 1.14 24.23 0.18
N LEU A 203 0.42 23.18 -0.21
CA LEU A 203 0.51 22.59 -1.54
C LEU A 203 -0.26 23.38 -2.61
N THR A 204 -1.38 24.01 -2.25
CA THR A 204 -2.19 24.80 -3.19
C THR A 204 -1.39 25.87 -3.96
N PRO A 205 -0.57 26.74 -3.32
CA PRO A 205 0.25 27.72 -4.05
C PRO A 205 1.38 27.08 -4.86
N LEU A 206 1.68 25.80 -4.65
CA LEU A 206 2.71 25.04 -5.37
C LEU A 206 2.14 24.22 -6.54
N HIS A 207 0.86 24.41 -6.93
CA HIS A 207 0.19 23.69 -8.02
C HIS A 207 1.07 23.53 -9.27
N ASP A 208 1.67 24.63 -9.74
CA ASP A 208 2.50 24.63 -10.96
C ASP A 208 3.81 23.86 -10.80
N ARG A 209 4.27 23.65 -9.57
CA ARG A 209 5.48 22.88 -9.21
C ARG A 209 5.16 21.42 -8.85
N ALA A 210 3.89 21.10 -8.62
CA ALA A 210 3.45 19.77 -8.25
C ALA A 210 3.37 18.82 -9.46
N ILE A 211 3.73 17.56 -9.21
CA ILE A 211 3.69 16.44 -10.12
C ILE A 211 2.98 15.30 -9.39
N VAL A 212 1.92 14.75 -9.96
CA VAL A 212 1.28 13.52 -9.46
C VAL A 212 1.69 12.34 -10.32
N ILE A 213 2.06 11.24 -9.67
CA ILE A 213 2.05 9.89 -10.25
C ILE A 213 1.03 9.05 -9.47
N ASP A 214 0.00 8.55 -10.14
CA ASP A 214 -1.11 7.88 -9.47
C ASP A 214 -1.77 6.83 -10.37
N HIS A 215 -2.32 5.78 -9.78
CA HIS A 215 -3.09 4.74 -10.46
C HIS A 215 -4.57 4.76 -10.07
N HIS A 216 -4.98 5.64 -9.16
CA HIS A 216 -6.38 5.75 -8.79
C HIS A 216 -7.23 6.35 -9.93
N PRO A 217 -8.44 5.81 -10.20
CA PRO A 217 -9.30 6.28 -11.28
C PRO A 217 -9.96 7.64 -10.99
N THR A 218 -9.82 8.17 -9.78
CA THR A 218 -10.46 9.42 -9.34
C THR A 218 -9.49 10.26 -8.52
N GLY A 219 -9.52 11.57 -8.71
CA GLY A 219 -8.75 12.56 -7.97
C GLY A 219 -9.25 13.97 -8.25
N ASP A 220 -8.57 14.96 -7.66
CA ASP A 220 -8.86 16.39 -7.74
C ASP A 220 -7.80 17.05 -8.65
N GLU A 221 -8.21 17.57 -9.82
CA GLU A 221 -7.29 18.09 -10.85
C GLU A 221 -6.40 19.25 -10.36
N GLU A 222 -6.90 19.99 -9.38
CA GLU A 222 -6.24 21.16 -8.77
C GLU A 222 -5.08 20.78 -7.83
N VAL A 223 -4.83 19.48 -7.58
CA VAL A 223 -3.70 19.02 -6.76
C VAL A 223 -2.37 19.32 -7.46
N ALA A 224 -2.28 19.16 -8.78
CA ALA A 224 -1.04 19.33 -9.51
C ALA A 224 -1.24 19.71 -10.98
N ALA A 225 -0.36 20.59 -11.48
CA ALA A 225 -0.34 20.97 -12.90
C ALA A 225 0.12 19.82 -13.81
N THR A 226 1.03 18.96 -13.34
CA THR A 226 1.50 17.77 -14.07
C THR A 226 0.93 16.53 -13.42
N ARG A 227 0.22 15.71 -14.20
CA ARG A 227 -0.43 14.49 -13.74
C ARG A 227 -0.12 13.37 -14.71
N VAL A 228 0.62 12.38 -14.22
CA VAL A 228 0.78 11.09 -14.90
C VAL A 228 -0.14 10.12 -14.17
N ILE A 229 -1.12 9.58 -14.88
CA ILE A 229 -2.14 8.71 -14.28
C ILE A 229 -2.30 7.46 -15.13
N ASP A 230 -2.14 6.28 -14.53
CA ASP A 230 -2.35 4.98 -15.19
C ASP A 230 -3.32 4.11 -14.37
N PRO A 231 -4.65 4.18 -14.62
CA PRO A 231 -5.62 3.40 -13.88
C PRO A 231 -5.57 1.89 -14.14
N LEU A 232 -4.72 1.44 -15.08
CA LEU A 232 -4.49 0.03 -15.37
C LEU A 232 -3.25 -0.51 -14.63
N ALA A 233 -2.46 0.36 -14.01
CA ALA A 233 -1.34 -0.05 -13.18
C ALA A 233 -1.84 -0.75 -11.91
N ALA A 234 -1.19 -1.86 -11.56
CA ALA A 234 -1.57 -2.64 -10.39
C ALA A 234 -1.20 -1.95 -9.07
N ALA A 235 -0.27 -0.98 -9.12
CA ALA A 235 0.29 -0.20 -8.03
C ALA A 235 0.94 1.08 -8.61
N ALA A 236 0.97 2.19 -7.87
CA ALA A 236 1.76 3.37 -8.19
C ALA A 236 3.26 3.05 -8.34
N CYS A 237 3.74 2.01 -7.64
CA CYS A 237 5.09 1.46 -7.81
C CYS A 237 5.43 1.01 -9.25
N GLU A 238 4.47 0.63 -10.09
CA GLU A 238 4.77 0.31 -11.51
C GLU A 238 5.25 1.58 -12.24
N MET A 239 4.58 2.70 -12.03
CA MET A 239 4.93 4.00 -12.61
C MET A 239 6.18 4.59 -11.96
N ALA A 240 6.31 4.48 -10.64
CA ALA A 240 7.49 4.94 -9.92
C ALA A 240 8.75 4.20 -10.36
N CYS A 241 8.65 2.90 -10.68
CA CYS A 241 9.77 2.13 -11.22
C CYS A 241 10.22 2.68 -12.57
N GLU A 242 9.30 2.89 -13.51
CA GLU A 242 9.60 3.46 -14.83
C GLU A 242 10.24 4.86 -14.70
N LEU A 243 9.73 5.69 -13.78
CA LEU A 243 10.31 6.99 -13.46
C LEU A 243 11.74 6.86 -12.91
N CYS A 244 11.99 5.92 -11.99
CA CYS A 244 13.32 5.70 -11.41
C CYS A 244 14.33 5.20 -12.44
N VAL A 245 13.89 4.30 -13.34
CA VAL A 245 14.71 3.80 -14.46
C VAL A 245 15.14 4.95 -15.37
N ASP A 246 14.20 5.81 -15.76
CA ASP A 246 14.49 7.01 -16.56
C ASP A 246 15.44 7.94 -15.80
N LEU A 247 15.08 8.37 -14.59
CA LEU A 247 15.87 9.30 -13.76
C LEU A 247 17.34 8.86 -13.64
N LEU A 248 17.58 7.59 -13.32
CA LEU A 248 18.93 7.04 -13.14
C LEU A 248 19.63 6.66 -14.45
N GLY A 249 18.92 6.64 -15.58
CA GLY A 249 19.48 6.28 -16.88
C GLY A 249 19.94 4.83 -16.96
N VAL A 250 19.30 3.93 -16.22
CA VAL A 250 19.58 2.49 -16.27
C VAL A 250 18.75 1.80 -17.36
N ALA A 251 19.16 0.62 -17.81
CA ALA A 251 18.50 -0.02 -18.96
C ALA A 251 17.14 -0.63 -18.62
N SER A 252 16.96 -1.12 -17.38
CA SER A 252 15.71 -1.72 -16.92
C SER A 252 15.61 -1.75 -15.40
N ALA A 253 14.47 -2.19 -14.87
CA ALA A 253 14.23 -2.32 -13.44
C ALA A 253 15.25 -3.26 -12.75
N ARG A 254 15.78 -4.25 -13.48
CA ARG A 254 16.79 -5.19 -12.97
C ARG A 254 18.14 -4.53 -12.64
N ASP A 255 18.37 -3.36 -13.20
CA ASP A 255 19.62 -2.61 -13.08
C ASP A 255 19.50 -1.50 -12.01
N LEU A 256 18.34 -1.38 -11.35
CA LEU A 256 18.14 -0.41 -10.28
C LEU A 256 19.01 -0.75 -9.06
N PRO A 257 19.59 0.26 -8.37
CA PRO A 257 20.20 0.05 -7.07
C PRO A 257 19.21 -0.59 -6.10
N LEU A 258 19.68 -1.52 -5.26
CA LEU A 258 18.84 -2.24 -4.31
C LEU A 258 18.02 -1.31 -3.40
N GLU A 259 18.61 -0.19 -2.97
CA GLU A 259 17.92 0.80 -2.13
C GLU A 259 16.70 1.44 -2.83
N VAL A 260 16.66 1.47 -4.16
CA VAL A 260 15.51 1.91 -4.96
C VAL A 260 14.58 0.74 -5.27
N ALA A 261 15.13 -0.43 -5.63
CA ALA A 261 14.34 -1.59 -6.04
C ALA A 261 13.52 -2.23 -4.90
N GLU A 262 14.06 -2.26 -3.68
CA GLU A 262 13.41 -2.88 -2.52
C GLU A 262 12.07 -2.22 -2.12
N PRO A 263 11.97 -0.88 -1.97
CA PRO A 263 10.69 -0.23 -1.74
C PRO A 263 9.72 -0.35 -2.93
N LEU A 264 10.20 -0.38 -4.18
CA LEU A 264 9.32 -0.66 -5.33
C LEU A 264 8.63 -2.02 -5.19
N TYR A 265 9.40 -3.05 -4.80
CA TYR A 265 8.85 -4.39 -4.61
C TYR A 265 7.86 -4.44 -3.45
N LEU A 266 8.11 -3.70 -2.36
CA LEU A 266 7.15 -3.59 -1.25
C LEU A 266 5.78 -3.15 -1.76
N GLY A 267 5.71 -2.02 -2.46
CA GLY A 267 4.43 -1.48 -2.95
C GLY A 267 3.75 -2.39 -3.95
N LEU A 268 4.51 -2.91 -4.92
CA LEU A 268 4.00 -3.86 -5.90
C LEU A 268 3.42 -5.12 -5.25
N ALA A 269 4.11 -5.65 -4.23
CA ALA A 269 3.65 -6.83 -3.50
C ALA A 269 2.42 -6.51 -2.65
N THR A 270 2.39 -5.41 -1.90
CA THR A 270 1.26 -5.14 -1.00
C THR A 270 -0.03 -4.81 -1.74
N ASP A 271 0.02 -4.01 -2.81
CA ASP A 271 -1.20 -3.56 -3.49
C ASP A 271 -1.81 -4.63 -4.41
N THR A 272 -1.03 -5.66 -4.73
CA THR A 272 -1.51 -6.88 -5.41
C THR A 272 -1.89 -7.99 -4.43
N GLY A 273 -1.84 -7.72 -3.12
CA GLY A 273 -2.11 -8.70 -2.08
C GLY A 273 -1.12 -9.86 -2.12
N PHE A 274 0.14 -9.59 -2.41
CA PHE A 274 1.18 -10.54 -2.75
C PHE A 274 0.81 -11.37 -3.98
N PHE A 275 0.44 -10.67 -5.06
CA PHE A 275 0.10 -11.24 -6.37
C PHE A 275 -1.13 -12.16 -6.37
N ARG A 276 -2.03 -11.99 -5.40
CA ARG A 276 -3.27 -12.78 -5.26
C ARG A 276 -4.48 -12.08 -5.86
N TYR A 277 -4.45 -10.76 -5.95
CA TYR A 277 -5.58 -9.94 -6.38
C TYR A 277 -5.67 -9.84 -7.90
N SER A 278 -6.87 -9.53 -8.41
CA SER A 278 -7.19 -9.51 -9.84
C SER A 278 -6.50 -8.38 -10.62
N ASN A 279 -5.92 -7.39 -9.94
CA ASN A 279 -5.08 -6.35 -10.54
C ASN A 279 -3.68 -6.89 -10.92
N THR A 280 -3.29 -8.09 -10.49
CA THR A 280 -2.01 -8.70 -10.88
C THR A 280 -2.00 -9.04 -12.37
N THR A 281 -1.16 -8.36 -13.15
CA THR A 281 -1.05 -8.58 -14.60
C THR A 281 0.30 -9.19 -15.02
N GLY A 282 0.43 -9.50 -16.31
CA GLY A 282 1.73 -9.89 -16.88
C GLY A 282 2.78 -8.77 -16.81
N ARG A 283 2.38 -7.48 -16.78
CA ARG A 283 3.30 -6.35 -16.54
C ARG A 283 3.83 -6.42 -15.11
N THR A 284 2.93 -6.56 -14.15
CA THR A 284 3.21 -6.68 -12.71
C THR A 284 4.19 -7.82 -12.42
N MET A 285 3.94 -9.02 -12.96
CA MET A 285 4.78 -10.19 -12.73
C MET A 285 6.18 -10.05 -13.36
N ARG A 286 6.29 -9.37 -14.51
CA ARG A 286 7.59 -9.07 -15.14
C ARG A 286 8.39 -8.07 -14.31
N LEU A 287 7.74 -6.99 -13.85
CA LEU A 287 8.38 -6.03 -12.96
C LEU A 287 8.86 -6.69 -11.67
N ALA A 288 8.02 -7.52 -11.05
CA ALA A 288 8.43 -8.28 -9.86
C ALA A 288 9.66 -9.14 -10.13
N ALA A 289 9.73 -9.84 -11.28
CA ALA A 289 10.89 -10.63 -11.66
C ALA A 289 12.15 -9.76 -11.84
N ASP A 290 12.05 -8.63 -12.53
CA ASP A 290 13.17 -7.70 -12.71
C ASP A 290 13.67 -7.14 -11.38
N LEU A 291 12.77 -6.78 -10.44
CA LEU A 291 13.15 -6.31 -9.10
C LEU A 291 13.85 -7.40 -8.27
N LEU A 292 13.46 -8.67 -8.43
CA LEU A 292 14.19 -9.79 -7.83
C LEU A 292 15.59 -9.95 -8.45
N GLU A 293 15.72 -9.77 -9.77
CA GLU A 293 17.01 -9.74 -10.46
C GLU A 293 17.90 -8.57 -10.00
N ALA A 294 17.31 -7.43 -9.61
CA ALA A 294 18.01 -6.30 -8.98
C ALA A 294 18.52 -6.61 -7.55
N GLY A 295 18.16 -7.78 -6.99
CA GLY A 295 18.66 -8.28 -5.71
C GLY A 295 17.70 -8.14 -4.54
N VAL A 296 16.42 -7.81 -4.79
CA VAL A 296 15.41 -7.73 -3.72
C VAL A 296 15.20 -9.11 -3.07
N ASP A 297 15.26 -9.15 -1.74
CA ASP A 297 14.87 -10.32 -0.96
C ASP A 297 13.36 -10.27 -0.63
N GLN A 298 12.56 -10.92 -1.48
CA GLN A 298 11.11 -11.02 -1.28
C GLN A 298 10.73 -11.65 0.06
N SER A 299 11.52 -12.57 0.59
CA SER A 299 11.25 -13.19 1.89
C SER A 299 11.47 -12.19 3.03
N LEU A 300 12.45 -11.30 2.90
CA LEU A 300 12.63 -10.19 3.84
C LEU A 300 11.49 -9.19 3.76
N VAL A 301 11.06 -8.80 2.55
CA VAL A 301 9.91 -7.90 2.35
C VAL A 301 8.67 -8.50 3.01
N LEU A 302 8.32 -9.76 2.70
CA LEU A 302 7.19 -10.47 3.32
C LEU A 302 7.32 -10.52 4.85
N ARG A 303 8.53 -10.80 5.37
CA ARG A 303 8.75 -10.88 6.81
C ARG A 303 8.45 -9.55 7.51
N ILE A 304 8.89 -8.45 6.90
CA ILE A 304 8.71 -7.12 7.45
C ILE A 304 7.24 -6.69 7.33
N SER A 305 6.65 -6.85 6.14
CA SER A 305 5.33 -6.27 5.84
C SER A 305 4.14 -7.14 6.20
N GLU A 306 4.28 -8.47 6.31
CA GLU A 306 3.15 -9.38 6.59
C GLU A 306 3.38 -10.29 7.80
N GLN A 307 4.64 -10.58 8.17
CA GLN A 307 4.97 -11.51 9.27
C GLN A 307 5.52 -10.81 10.51
N SER A 308 5.04 -9.60 10.79
CA SER A 308 5.46 -8.78 11.93
C SER A 308 4.31 -8.44 12.89
N ASP A 309 3.21 -9.20 12.82
CA ASP A 309 2.06 -9.02 13.72
C ASP A 309 2.44 -9.29 15.18
N ARG A 310 1.84 -8.51 16.08
CA ARG A 310 1.98 -8.74 17.53
C ARG A 310 1.15 -9.97 17.95
N PRO A 311 1.56 -10.71 19.00
CA PRO A 311 0.74 -11.79 19.55
C PRO A 311 -0.69 -11.37 19.92
N ALA A 312 -0.88 -10.10 20.29
CA ALA A 312 -2.19 -9.51 20.58
C ALA A 312 -3.18 -9.66 19.41
N ARG A 313 -2.72 -9.40 18.18
CA ARG A 313 -3.54 -9.54 16.97
C ARG A 313 -4.03 -10.97 16.77
N LEU A 314 -3.17 -11.97 16.95
CA LEU A 314 -3.58 -13.38 16.86
C LEU A 314 -4.59 -13.77 17.94
N ARG A 315 -4.47 -13.22 19.16
CA ARG A 315 -5.47 -13.43 20.22
C ARG A 315 -6.81 -12.78 19.87
N LEU A 316 -6.80 -11.59 19.26
CA LEU A 316 -8.01 -10.92 18.79
C LEU A 316 -8.68 -11.70 17.65
N ILE A 317 -7.90 -12.20 16.69
CA ILE A 317 -8.38 -13.08 15.62
C ILE A 317 -9.06 -14.32 16.21
N ALA A 318 -8.43 -14.97 17.19
CA ALA A 318 -9.02 -16.14 17.84
C ALA A 318 -10.40 -15.84 18.47
N ARG A 319 -10.56 -14.65 19.07
CA ARG A 319 -11.85 -14.20 19.65
C ARG A 319 -12.90 -13.94 18.57
N ALA A 320 -12.54 -13.18 17.53
CA ALA A 320 -13.42 -12.90 16.40
C ALA A 320 -13.93 -14.20 15.75
N LEU A 321 -13.03 -15.16 15.52
CA LEU A 321 -13.37 -16.46 14.93
C LEU A 321 -14.17 -17.35 15.89
N SER A 322 -13.93 -17.28 17.20
CA SER A 322 -14.71 -18.05 18.17
C SER A 322 -16.15 -17.55 18.28
N GLY A 323 -16.38 -16.25 18.03
CA GLY A 323 -17.69 -15.61 18.01
C GLY A 323 -18.31 -15.47 16.63
N ILE A 324 -17.79 -16.16 15.61
CA ILE A 324 -18.32 -16.04 14.25
C ILE A 324 -19.71 -16.69 14.14
N GLU A 325 -20.67 -15.95 13.57
CA GLU A 325 -22.01 -16.43 13.28
C GLU A 325 -22.20 -16.55 11.76
N PHE A 326 -22.75 -17.67 11.31
CA PHE A 326 -23.12 -17.90 9.92
C PHE A 326 -24.63 -17.77 9.76
N LEU A 327 -25.06 -16.86 8.89
CA LEU A 327 -26.46 -16.61 8.60
C LEU A 327 -26.78 -17.02 7.16
N ASP A 328 -28.08 -17.10 6.85
CA ASP A 328 -28.56 -17.31 5.48
C ASP A 328 -27.93 -18.53 4.80
N GLU A 329 -28.04 -19.69 5.48
CA GLU A 329 -27.47 -20.97 5.04
C GLU A 329 -25.94 -20.93 4.83
N GLY A 330 -25.25 -20.07 5.60
CA GLY A 330 -23.79 -19.92 5.52
C GLY A 330 -23.31 -18.97 4.43
N ARG A 331 -24.22 -18.21 3.81
CA ARG A 331 -23.88 -17.18 2.81
C ARG A 331 -23.41 -15.87 3.43
N ILE A 332 -23.68 -15.64 4.72
CA ILE A 332 -23.25 -14.45 5.44
C ILE A 332 -22.45 -14.88 6.66
N ALA A 333 -21.30 -14.24 6.88
CA ALA A 333 -20.52 -14.40 8.11
C ALA A 333 -20.48 -13.09 8.90
N VAL A 334 -20.76 -13.17 10.20
CA VAL A 334 -20.77 -12.01 11.09
C VAL A 334 -19.84 -12.28 12.26
N MET A 335 -18.87 -11.41 12.48
CA MET A 335 -18.00 -11.42 13.67
C MET A 335 -18.24 -10.16 14.47
N SER A 336 -18.18 -10.27 15.80
CA SER A 336 -18.34 -9.14 16.72
C SER A 336 -17.16 -9.10 17.68
N LEU A 337 -16.64 -7.90 17.92
CA LEU A 337 -15.55 -7.63 18.86
C LEU A 337 -16.01 -6.56 19.84
N SER A 338 -16.09 -6.92 21.11
CA SER A 338 -16.41 -6.00 22.21
C SER A 338 -15.17 -5.22 22.67
N HIS A 339 -15.36 -4.16 23.43
CA HIS A 339 -14.26 -3.46 24.08
C HIS A 339 -13.45 -4.40 25.01
N GLU A 340 -14.12 -5.36 25.65
CA GLU A 340 -13.46 -6.36 26.49
C GLU A 340 -12.55 -7.31 25.69
N ASP A 341 -12.90 -7.63 24.44
CA ASP A 341 -12.06 -8.47 23.58
C ASP A 341 -10.71 -7.81 23.24
N PHE A 342 -10.70 -6.49 23.00
CA PHE A 342 -9.47 -5.72 22.83
C PHE A 342 -8.65 -5.69 24.12
N ALA A 343 -9.29 -5.38 25.25
CA ALA A 343 -8.62 -5.35 26.55
C ALA A 343 -7.98 -6.71 26.93
N GLN A 344 -8.70 -7.81 26.72
CA GLN A 344 -8.22 -9.16 27.07
C GLN A 344 -7.19 -9.71 26.07
N SER A 345 -7.20 -9.26 24.81
CA SER A 345 -6.17 -9.64 23.82
C SER A 345 -4.90 -8.78 23.93
N GLY A 346 -5.02 -7.56 24.46
CA GLY A 346 -4.00 -6.52 24.42
C GLY A 346 -3.84 -5.88 23.04
N ALA A 347 -4.86 -6.02 22.19
CA ALA A 347 -4.89 -5.52 20.83
C ALA A 347 -5.42 -4.08 20.80
N ASP A 348 -5.07 -3.35 19.75
CA ASP A 348 -5.68 -2.06 19.43
C ASP A 348 -6.67 -2.21 18.27
N MET A 349 -7.33 -1.10 17.90
CA MET A 349 -8.36 -1.11 16.86
C MET A 349 -7.79 -1.38 15.46
N ASP A 350 -6.51 -1.08 15.22
CA ASP A 350 -5.86 -1.36 13.94
C ASP A 350 -5.61 -2.87 13.78
N ASP A 351 -5.44 -3.62 14.87
CA ASP A 351 -5.36 -5.08 14.87
C ASP A 351 -6.64 -5.78 14.38
N ALA A 352 -7.79 -5.08 14.26
CA ALA A 352 -9.02 -5.64 13.68
C ALA A 352 -8.99 -5.70 12.13
N GLY A 353 -8.01 -5.08 11.50
CA GLY A 353 -7.86 -5.06 10.03
C GLY A 353 -7.70 -6.46 9.43
N GLY A 354 -8.33 -6.73 8.28
CA GLY A 354 -8.20 -8.00 7.55
C GLY A 354 -9.03 -9.17 8.11
N LEU A 355 -9.76 -8.99 9.23
CA LEU A 355 -10.63 -10.05 9.77
C LEU A 355 -11.72 -10.48 8.78
N THR A 356 -12.22 -9.55 7.96
CA THR A 356 -13.20 -9.86 6.92
C THR A 356 -12.71 -10.90 5.92
N ASP A 357 -11.40 -10.94 5.68
CA ASP A 357 -10.80 -11.78 4.63
C ASP A 357 -10.69 -13.23 5.11
N LEU A 358 -10.51 -13.45 6.41
CA LEU A 358 -10.55 -14.77 7.03
C LEU A 358 -11.91 -15.43 6.81
N ALA A 359 -13.01 -14.71 7.08
CA ALA A 359 -14.35 -15.27 6.89
C ALA A 359 -14.72 -15.44 5.40
N GLN A 360 -14.17 -14.61 4.51
CA GLN A 360 -14.31 -14.81 3.06
C GLN A 360 -13.66 -16.10 2.57
N SER A 361 -12.73 -16.73 3.30
CA SER A 361 -12.14 -17.99 2.85
C SER A 361 -13.15 -19.15 2.76
N VAL A 362 -14.30 -19.03 3.44
CA VAL A 362 -15.37 -20.05 3.43
C VAL A 362 -16.11 -20.01 2.11
N ALA A 363 -16.19 -21.13 1.39
CA ALA A 363 -16.72 -21.19 0.02
C ALA A 363 -18.14 -20.60 -0.13
N SER A 364 -19.05 -20.93 0.80
CA SER A 364 -20.44 -20.48 0.77
C SER A 364 -20.62 -18.99 1.05
N VAL A 365 -19.69 -18.36 1.77
CA VAL A 365 -19.81 -16.96 2.20
C VAL A 365 -19.75 -16.04 1.00
N ARG A 366 -20.76 -15.17 0.87
CA ARG A 366 -20.87 -14.12 -0.15
C ARG A 366 -20.68 -12.72 0.43
N ALA A 367 -21.07 -12.52 1.70
CA ALA A 367 -20.87 -11.26 2.42
C ALA A 367 -20.35 -11.50 3.85
N VAL A 368 -19.52 -10.59 4.35
CA VAL A 368 -18.95 -10.62 5.68
C VAL A 368 -19.19 -9.27 6.36
N ALA A 369 -19.54 -9.28 7.65
CA ALA A 369 -19.50 -8.12 8.53
C ALA A 369 -18.63 -8.38 9.75
N VAL A 370 -17.77 -7.41 10.06
CA VAL A 370 -17.05 -7.33 11.34
C VAL A 370 -17.58 -6.12 12.08
N LEU A 371 -18.19 -6.36 13.23
CA LEU A 371 -18.68 -5.35 14.14
C LEU A 371 -17.64 -5.13 15.24
N THR A 372 -17.33 -3.88 15.51
CA THR A 372 -16.33 -3.49 16.49
C THR A 372 -16.95 -2.43 17.39
N GLU A 373 -17.12 -2.75 18.67
CA GLU A 373 -17.53 -1.77 19.68
C GLU A 373 -16.37 -0.79 19.89
N ILE A 374 -16.56 0.46 19.46
CA ILE A 374 -15.52 1.49 19.57
C ILE A 374 -15.60 2.23 20.90
N GLU A 375 -16.82 2.40 21.40
CA GLU A 375 -17.16 2.96 22.69
C GLU A 375 -18.45 2.30 23.16
N PRO A 376 -18.78 2.29 24.47
CA PRO A 376 -20.04 1.74 24.95
C PRO A 376 -21.24 2.34 24.22
N GLY A 377 -22.01 1.48 23.54
CA GLY A 377 -23.17 1.91 22.76
C GLY A 377 -22.86 2.46 21.35
N VAL A 378 -21.62 2.36 20.89
CA VAL A 378 -21.20 2.79 19.55
C VAL A 378 -20.47 1.66 18.84
N THR A 379 -21.00 1.25 17.69
CA THR A 379 -20.47 0.13 16.91
C THR A 379 -20.04 0.57 15.52
N LYS A 380 -18.77 0.34 15.18
CA LYS A 380 -18.26 0.43 13.81
C LYS A 380 -18.48 -0.91 13.11
N VAL A 381 -18.98 -0.87 11.88
CA VAL A 381 -19.21 -2.05 11.06
C VAL A 381 -18.37 -1.95 9.80
N SER A 382 -17.55 -2.97 9.56
CA SER A 382 -16.79 -3.14 8.33
C SER A 382 -17.35 -4.31 7.53
N MET A 383 -17.72 -4.09 6.29
CA MET A 383 -18.33 -5.10 5.42
C MET A 383 -17.48 -5.36 4.20
N ARG A 384 -17.48 -6.62 3.75
CA ARG A 384 -16.91 -7.07 2.49
C ARG A 384 -17.84 -8.04 1.79
N SER A 385 -17.76 -8.11 0.48
CA SER A 385 -18.40 -9.18 -0.30
C SER A 385 -17.49 -9.71 -1.38
N LYS A 386 -17.72 -10.97 -1.75
CA LYS A 386 -17.00 -11.62 -2.84
C LYS A 386 -17.51 -11.14 -4.19
N PRO A 387 -16.65 -11.19 -5.23
CA PRO A 387 -17.14 -11.19 -6.60
C PRO A 387 -18.17 -12.31 -6.81
N PRO A 388 -19.26 -12.06 -7.55
CA PRO A 388 -20.27 -13.06 -7.82
C PRO A 388 -19.69 -14.23 -8.62
N ALA A 389 -20.14 -15.45 -8.32
CA ALA A 389 -19.91 -16.56 -9.23
C ALA A 389 -20.68 -16.33 -10.54
N PRO A 390 -20.29 -16.98 -11.66
CA PRO A 390 -21.03 -16.87 -12.91
C PRO A 390 -22.53 -17.17 -12.72
N GLY A 391 -23.37 -16.20 -13.09
CA GLY A 391 -24.83 -16.29 -12.94
C GLY A 391 -25.39 -15.76 -11.60
N GLU A 392 -24.54 -15.30 -10.69
CA GLU A 392 -24.95 -14.62 -9.47
C GLU A 392 -24.94 -13.09 -9.61
N GLN A 393 -25.75 -12.41 -8.78
CA GLN A 393 -25.71 -10.95 -8.64
C GLN A 393 -24.66 -10.55 -7.59
N ASP A 394 -24.03 -9.38 -7.73
CA ASP A 394 -23.14 -8.86 -6.68
C ASP A 394 -23.90 -8.71 -5.35
N ALA A 395 -23.27 -9.12 -4.25
CA ALA A 395 -23.74 -8.79 -2.91
C ALA A 395 -23.30 -7.35 -2.58
N ASP A 396 -24.11 -6.34 -2.92
CA ASP A 396 -23.77 -4.92 -2.75
C ASP A 396 -23.83 -4.49 -1.28
N VAL A 397 -22.69 -4.56 -0.58
CA VAL A 397 -22.57 -4.11 0.81
C VAL A 397 -22.59 -2.59 0.95
N SER A 398 -22.39 -1.83 -0.13
CA SER A 398 -22.52 -0.36 -0.09
C SER A 398 -23.97 0.07 0.03
N SER A 399 -24.90 -0.67 -0.58
CA SER A 399 -26.32 -0.40 -0.46
C SER A 399 -26.79 -0.51 1.00
N VAL A 400 -26.33 -1.56 1.70
CA VAL A 400 -26.58 -1.79 3.13
C VAL A 400 -25.96 -0.67 3.96
N ALA A 401 -24.71 -0.31 3.70
CA ALA A 401 -24.05 0.78 4.43
C ALA A 401 -24.80 2.11 4.26
N ARG A 402 -25.14 2.50 3.02
CA ARG A 402 -25.85 3.76 2.73
C ARG A 402 -27.23 3.83 3.38
N ALA A 403 -27.98 2.72 3.36
CA ALA A 403 -29.28 2.63 4.04
C ALA A 403 -29.18 2.85 5.56
N LEU A 404 -28.00 2.63 6.13
CA LEU A 404 -27.70 2.79 7.55
C LEU A 404 -26.91 4.08 7.86
N GLY A 405 -26.73 4.98 6.88
CA GLY A 405 -26.00 6.25 7.06
C GLY A 405 -24.48 6.14 6.91
N GLY A 406 -23.98 5.01 6.40
CA GLY A 406 -22.59 4.79 6.03
C GLY A 406 -22.33 4.94 4.53
N GLY A 407 -21.28 4.29 4.04
CA GLY A 407 -20.91 4.35 2.63
C GLY A 407 -19.79 3.38 2.23
N GLY A 408 -19.36 3.49 0.98
CA GLY A 408 -18.31 2.67 0.39
C GLY A 408 -18.65 2.17 -1.02
N HIS A 409 -18.00 1.08 -1.40
CA HIS A 409 -18.12 0.41 -2.70
C HIS A 409 -18.86 -0.92 -2.59
N VAL A 410 -19.32 -1.43 -3.73
CA VAL A 410 -20.13 -2.66 -3.84
C VAL A 410 -19.54 -3.83 -3.03
N ARG A 411 -18.21 -3.94 -2.97
CA ARG A 411 -17.49 -5.03 -2.31
C ARG A 411 -16.81 -4.67 -0.98
N ALA A 412 -16.84 -3.40 -0.60
CA ALA A 412 -16.16 -2.90 0.59
C ALA A 412 -16.86 -1.63 1.09
N ALA A 413 -17.55 -1.74 2.22
CA ALA A 413 -18.31 -0.63 2.78
C ALA A 413 -18.28 -0.66 4.30
N GLY A 414 -18.70 0.43 4.94
CA GLY A 414 -18.77 0.50 6.39
C GLY A 414 -19.75 1.56 6.88
N VAL A 415 -20.12 1.42 8.15
CA VAL A 415 -21.05 2.32 8.83
C VAL A 415 -20.68 2.43 10.31
N ARG A 416 -20.92 3.59 10.92
CA ARG A 416 -20.86 3.80 12.37
C ARG A 416 -22.29 3.91 12.89
N LEU A 417 -22.66 3.02 13.81
CA LEU A 417 -23.99 2.96 14.41
C LEU A 417 -23.90 3.42 15.87
N GLU A 418 -24.79 4.32 16.27
CA GLU A 418 -24.99 4.71 17.68
C GLU A 418 -25.88 3.66 18.37
N GLU A 419 -25.43 2.41 18.36
CA GLU A 419 -26.12 1.25 18.91
C GLU A 419 -25.15 0.32 19.66
N PRO A 420 -25.59 -0.33 20.76
CA PRO A 420 -24.84 -1.41 21.39
C PRO A 420 -24.56 -2.57 20.43
N LEU A 421 -23.46 -3.28 20.67
CA LEU A 421 -22.94 -4.32 19.78
C LEU A 421 -23.98 -5.39 19.39
N ASP A 422 -24.78 -5.87 20.34
CA ASP A 422 -25.82 -6.87 20.09
C ASP A 422 -26.95 -6.36 19.18
N ALA A 423 -27.39 -5.12 19.38
CA ALA A 423 -28.41 -4.50 18.56
C ALA A 423 -27.91 -4.26 17.13
N ALA A 424 -26.67 -3.74 17.02
CA ALA A 424 -26.00 -3.56 15.75
C ALA A 424 -25.83 -4.89 15.01
N ARG A 425 -25.45 -5.97 15.71
CA ARG A 425 -25.30 -7.33 15.13
C ARG A 425 -26.61 -7.81 14.52
N ALA A 426 -27.70 -7.73 15.27
CA ALA A 426 -29.02 -8.16 14.80
C ALA A 426 -29.48 -7.34 13.58
N ARG A 427 -29.28 -6.01 13.62
CA ARG A 427 -29.65 -5.09 12.54
C ARG A 427 -28.86 -5.36 11.26
N ILE A 428 -27.54 -5.53 11.36
CA ILE A 428 -26.65 -5.81 10.23
C ILE A 428 -26.91 -7.18 9.64
N GLY A 429 -27.06 -8.22 10.49
CA GLY A 429 -27.39 -9.56 10.03
C GLY A 429 -28.65 -9.58 9.18
N LYS A 430 -29.72 -8.94 9.66
CA LYS A 430 -30.97 -8.80 8.90
C LYS A 430 -30.78 -8.03 7.58
N ALA A 431 -30.11 -6.88 7.63
CA ALA A 431 -29.92 -6.04 6.45
C ALA A 431 -29.11 -6.75 5.35
N LEU A 432 -28.09 -7.52 5.72
CA LEU A 432 -27.34 -8.35 4.78
C LEU A 432 -28.21 -9.48 4.22
N THR A 433 -28.98 -10.19 5.06
CA THR A 433 -29.88 -11.26 4.58
C THR A 433 -30.91 -10.72 3.58
N ASP A 434 -31.45 -9.52 3.82
CA ASP A 434 -32.41 -8.91 2.89
C ASP A 434 -31.74 -8.43 1.59
N ALA A 435 -30.45 -8.05 1.63
CA ALA A 435 -29.69 -7.65 0.45
C ALA A 435 -29.20 -8.83 -0.41
N LEU A 436 -29.20 -10.06 0.13
CA LEU A 436 -28.79 -11.28 -0.58
C LEU A 436 -29.96 -12.09 -1.16
N LYS A 437 -31.21 -11.70 -0.87
CA LYS A 437 -32.43 -12.23 -1.51
C LYS A 437 -32.64 -11.58 -2.87
#